data_AF-A0A366MVE7-F1
#
_entry.id   AF-A0A366MVE7-F1
#
_cell.length_a   1.000
_cell.length_b   1.000
_cell.length_c   1.000
_cell.angle_alpha   90.00
_cell.angle_beta   90.00
_cell.angle_gamma   90.00
#
_symmetry.space_group_name_H-M   'P 1'
#
loop_
_entity.id
_entity.type
_entity.pdbx_description
1 polymer ?
#
loop_
_entity_poly.entity_id
_entity_poly.type
_entity_poly.pdbx_seq_one_letter_code
_entity_poly.pdbx_strand_id
1 'polypeptide(L)'
;MARYRGPVEKIERRLEADLGLKGERRLSGKSALEKRPFAPGQHGQRRAKVSEYGLQLREKQKVKFMYGVSEKQFSNYFKEAVRREGNTGAILISLIEQRLDNVVYRMGFATTRAFARQITTHGHVLVDGKKVDIPSYLVKAGQKIEIKEKSKSNPQVVRALELTNQTGMVDWVNVDKDKVFGIFTRIPSREEIVIPVEERLIVELYSK
;
A
#
# COMPACT_ATOMS: atom_id res chain seq x y z
N MET A 1 -7.02 5.53 16.10
CA MET A 1 -6.76 5.84 14.67
C MET A 1 -7.92 5.33 13.80
N ALA A 2 -8.67 6.24 13.17
CA ALA A 2 -9.73 5.86 12.24
C ALA A 2 -9.11 5.34 10.94
N ARG A 3 -9.27 4.03 10.67
CA ARG A 3 -8.95 3.39 9.39
C ARG A 3 -10.11 2.51 8.96
N TYR A 4 -10.24 2.26 7.66
CA TYR A 4 -11.26 1.34 7.17
C TYR A 4 -10.95 -0.09 7.65
N ARG A 5 -11.91 -0.70 8.35
CA ARG A 5 -11.85 -2.10 8.82
C ARG A 5 -12.97 -2.97 8.23
N GLY A 6 -13.75 -2.40 7.30
CA GLY A 6 -14.89 -3.06 6.70
C GLY A 6 -14.50 -4.05 5.59
N PRO A 7 -15.49 -4.56 4.84
CA PRO A 7 -15.25 -5.48 3.73
C PRO A 7 -14.43 -4.82 2.60
N VAL A 8 -13.19 -5.27 2.41
CA VAL A 8 -12.24 -4.70 1.43
C VAL A 8 -12.50 -5.16 -0.01
N GLU A 9 -12.91 -6.41 -0.22
CA GLU A 9 -13.27 -6.91 -1.56
C GLU A 9 -14.51 -6.20 -2.15
N LYS A 10 -15.36 -5.60 -1.30
CA LYS A 10 -16.45 -4.72 -1.78
C LYS A 10 -15.90 -3.43 -2.38
N ILE A 11 -14.78 -2.92 -1.87
CA ILE A 11 -14.12 -1.72 -2.38
C ILE A 11 -13.47 -2.02 -3.73
N GLU A 12 -12.72 -3.12 -3.83
CA GLU A 12 -12.11 -3.57 -5.10
C GLU A 12 -13.17 -3.70 -6.20
N ARG A 13 -14.30 -4.33 -5.89
CA ARG A 13 -15.45 -4.43 -6.80
C ARG A 13 -16.09 -3.07 -7.15
N ARG A 14 -16.13 -2.12 -6.22
CA ARG A 14 -16.68 -0.77 -6.46
C ARG A 14 -15.75 0.06 -7.34
N LEU A 15 -14.44 -0.11 -7.19
CA LEU A 15 -13.41 0.63 -7.92
C LEU A 15 -12.96 -0.07 -9.20
N GLU A 16 -13.51 -1.26 -9.48
CA GLU A 16 -13.24 -2.05 -10.67
C GLU A 16 -11.73 -2.34 -10.86
N ALA A 17 -11.00 -2.46 -9.74
CA ALA A 17 -9.56 -2.62 -9.72
C ALA A 17 -9.14 -3.57 -8.60
N ASP A 18 -8.12 -4.38 -8.89
CA ASP A 18 -7.47 -5.23 -7.91
C ASP A 18 -6.47 -4.40 -7.10
N LEU A 19 -6.74 -4.23 -5.81
CA LEU A 19 -5.96 -3.38 -4.91
C LEU A 19 -5.02 -4.19 -4.01
N GLY A 20 -4.94 -5.51 -4.18
CA GLY A 20 -4.04 -6.34 -3.39
C GLY A 20 -4.41 -6.45 -1.90
N LEU A 21 -5.67 -6.23 -1.51
CA LEU A 21 -6.04 -6.07 -0.09
C LEU A 21 -6.17 -7.40 0.67
N LYS A 22 -6.12 -8.55 -0.02
CA LYS A 22 -6.37 -9.89 0.53
C LYS A 22 -5.24 -10.91 0.37
N GLY A 23 -4.02 -10.47 0.03
CA GLY A 23 -2.81 -11.30 0.08
C GLY A 23 -2.98 -12.67 -0.61
N GLU A 24 -2.85 -13.76 0.14
CA GLU A 24 -2.95 -15.14 -0.36
C GLU A 24 -4.27 -15.48 -1.08
N ARG A 25 -5.38 -14.91 -0.62
CA ARG A 25 -6.69 -15.19 -1.26
C ARG A 25 -6.71 -14.67 -2.70
N ARG A 26 -6.01 -13.56 -2.96
CA ARG A 26 -5.82 -13.03 -4.31
C ARG A 26 -4.91 -13.97 -5.12
N LEU A 27 -3.77 -14.36 -4.56
CA LEU A 27 -2.80 -15.25 -5.24
C LEU A 27 -3.41 -16.62 -5.61
N SER A 28 -4.38 -17.10 -4.83
CA SER A 28 -5.09 -18.36 -5.09
C SER A 28 -6.24 -18.26 -6.10
N GLY A 29 -6.40 -17.16 -6.85
CA GLY A 29 -7.46 -16.99 -7.85
C GLY A 29 -8.87 -16.99 -7.25
N LYS A 30 -8.98 -16.64 -5.95
CA LYS A 30 -10.25 -16.57 -5.22
C LYS A 30 -10.70 -15.14 -5.02
N SER A 31 -10.23 -14.21 -5.85
CA SER A 31 -10.58 -12.79 -5.76
C SER A 31 -12.06 -12.59 -6.02
N ALA A 32 -12.71 -11.72 -5.23
CA ALA A 32 -14.10 -11.38 -5.47
C ALA A 32 -14.32 -10.63 -6.79
N LEU A 33 -13.29 -9.95 -7.31
CA LEU A 33 -13.34 -9.24 -8.59
C LEU A 33 -13.50 -10.22 -9.76
N GLU A 34 -12.75 -11.32 -9.75
CA GLU A 34 -12.84 -12.39 -10.76
C GLU A 34 -14.19 -13.09 -10.73
N LYS A 35 -14.70 -13.40 -9.53
CA LYS A 35 -15.98 -14.09 -9.37
C LYS A 35 -17.19 -13.19 -9.65
N ARG A 36 -17.08 -11.89 -9.37
CA ARG A 36 -18.17 -10.90 -9.44
C ARG A 36 -17.63 -9.56 -9.95
N PRO A 37 -17.38 -9.43 -11.26
CA PRO A 37 -16.78 -8.24 -11.89
C PRO A 37 -17.79 -7.11 -12.08
N PHE A 38 -18.50 -6.77 -11.00
CA PHE A 38 -19.50 -5.69 -10.98
C PHE A 38 -19.58 -5.10 -9.57
N ALA A 39 -20.06 -3.88 -9.47
CA ALA A 39 -20.13 -3.15 -8.23
C ALA A 39 -20.95 -3.87 -7.15
N PRO A 40 -20.70 -3.62 -5.85
CA PRO A 40 -21.52 -4.19 -4.78
C PRO A 40 -22.91 -3.54 -4.70
N GLY A 41 -23.89 -4.27 -4.16
CA GLY A 41 -25.27 -3.81 -3.93
C GLY A 41 -26.29 -4.39 -4.91
N GLN A 42 -27.58 -4.16 -4.64
CA GLN A 42 -28.70 -4.69 -5.44
C GLN A 42 -28.62 -4.27 -6.91
N HIS A 43 -28.27 -3.00 -7.18
CA HIS A 43 -28.11 -2.46 -8.53
C HIS A 43 -26.68 -2.53 -9.07
N GLY A 44 -25.83 -3.37 -8.48
CA GLY A 44 -24.40 -3.44 -8.81
C GLY A 44 -24.09 -3.80 -10.25
N GLN A 45 -24.99 -4.52 -10.93
CA GLN A 45 -24.86 -4.90 -12.34
C GLN A 45 -25.30 -3.78 -13.31
N ARG A 46 -26.05 -2.77 -12.82
CA ARG A 46 -26.50 -1.67 -13.66
C ARG A 46 -25.29 -0.79 -14.01
N ARG A 47 -24.96 -0.71 -15.29
CA ARG A 47 -23.93 0.20 -15.80
C ARG A 47 -24.50 1.60 -15.94
N ALA A 48 -23.82 2.58 -15.37
CA ALA A 48 -24.11 4.00 -15.53
C ALA A 48 -22.85 4.72 -16.01
N LYS A 49 -23.01 5.71 -16.88
CA LYS A 49 -21.89 6.54 -17.33
C LYS A 49 -21.33 7.29 -16.11
N VAL A 50 -20.03 7.15 -15.89
CA VAL A 50 -19.32 7.85 -14.81
C VAL A 50 -19.00 9.26 -15.31
N SER A 51 -19.29 10.28 -14.49
CA SER A 51 -18.87 11.65 -14.78
C SER A 51 -17.35 11.80 -14.66
N GLU A 52 -16.79 12.86 -15.24
CA GLU A 52 -15.35 13.15 -15.13
C GLU A 52 -14.91 13.28 -13.65
N TYR A 53 -15.66 14.01 -12.83
CA TYR A 53 -15.43 14.07 -11.38
C TYR A 53 -15.49 12.68 -10.73
N GLY A 54 -16.41 11.82 -11.18
CA GLY A 54 -16.52 10.44 -10.70
C GLY A 54 -15.28 9.60 -11.02
N LEU A 55 -14.69 9.77 -12.21
CA LEU A 55 -13.44 9.11 -12.60
C LEU A 55 -12.27 9.59 -11.74
N GLN A 56 -12.09 10.90 -11.62
CA GLN A 56 -11.07 11.53 -10.79
C GLN A 56 -11.17 11.08 -9.32
N LEU A 57 -12.39 11.06 -8.77
CA LEU A 57 -12.65 10.57 -7.41
C LEU A 57 -12.29 9.09 -7.26
N ARG A 58 -12.62 8.24 -8.24
CA ARG A 58 -12.29 6.81 -8.21
C ARG A 58 -10.79 6.58 -8.16
N GLU A 59 -9.99 7.26 -8.98
CA GLU A 59 -8.52 7.12 -8.98
C GLU A 59 -7.91 7.48 -7.62
N LYS A 60 -8.36 8.59 -7.02
CA LYS A 60 -7.92 8.94 -5.66
C LYS A 60 -8.32 7.86 -4.65
N GLN A 61 -9.56 7.36 -4.70
CA GLN A 61 -10.02 6.31 -3.78
C GLN A 61 -9.21 5.02 -3.95
N LYS A 62 -8.79 4.64 -5.16
CA LYS A 62 -7.93 3.47 -5.40
C LYS A 62 -6.64 3.58 -4.59
N VAL A 63 -5.89 4.68 -4.73
CA VAL A 63 -4.65 4.91 -3.97
C VAL A 63 -4.92 4.90 -2.47
N LYS A 64 -5.91 5.66 -2.02
CA LYS A 64 -6.25 5.77 -0.60
C LYS A 64 -6.51 4.40 0.04
N PHE A 65 -7.33 3.57 -0.59
CA PHE A 65 -7.68 2.26 -0.05
C PHE A 65 -6.54 1.24 -0.21
N MET A 66 -5.82 1.26 -1.34
CA MET A 66 -4.66 0.40 -1.57
C MET A 66 -3.60 0.60 -0.49
N TYR A 67 -3.25 1.84 -0.17
CA TYR A 67 -2.27 2.15 0.87
C TYR A 67 -2.87 2.26 2.28
N GLY A 68 -4.19 2.16 2.43
CA GLY A 68 -4.88 2.22 3.72
C GLY A 68 -4.71 3.56 4.46
N VAL A 69 -4.53 4.66 3.72
CA VAL A 69 -4.35 6.01 4.29
C VAL A 69 -5.70 6.70 4.51
N SER A 70 -5.77 7.60 5.50
CA SER A 70 -6.97 8.41 5.70
C SER A 70 -7.06 9.54 4.68
N GLU A 71 -8.25 10.08 4.45
CA GLU A 71 -8.44 11.21 3.53
C GLU A 71 -7.60 12.44 3.94
N LYS A 72 -7.55 12.72 5.26
CA LYS A 72 -6.75 13.81 5.81
C LYS A 72 -5.25 13.57 5.59
N GLN A 73 -4.78 12.34 5.80
CA GLN A 73 -3.37 11.99 5.55
C GLN A 73 -3.04 12.11 4.05
N PHE A 74 -3.93 11.61 3.18
CA PHE A 74 -3.78 11.71 1.74
C PHE A 74 -3.67 13.17 1.29
N SER A 75 -4.58 14.03 1.75
CA SER A 75 -4.55 15.46 1.43
C SER A 75 -3.25 16.13 1.91
N ASN A 76 -2.72 15.75 3.07
CA ASN A 76 -1.43 16.24 3.53
C ASN A 76 -0.27 15.79 2.64
N TYR A 77 -0.26 14.53 2.19
CA TYR A 77 0.74 14.06 1.22
C TYR A 77 0.64 14.78 -0.11
N PHE A 78 -0.58 15.08 -0.58
CA PHE A 78 -0.78 15.87 -1.79
C PHE A 78 -0.22 17.28 -1.64
N LYS A 79 -0.53 17.97 -0.54
CA LYS A 79 0.03 19.31 -0.25
C LYS A 79 1.55 19.30 -0.19
N GLU A 80 2.13 18.26 0.39
CA GLU A 80 3.58 18.08 0.42
C GLU A 80 4.16 17.80 -0.98
N ALA A 81 3.47 17.00 -1.80
CA ALA A 81 3.88 16.73 -3.18
C ALA A 81 3.86 17.97 -4.06
N VAL A 82 2.88 18.86 -3.88
CA VAL A 82 2.77 20.14 -4.61
C VAL A 82 3.91 21.10 -4.23
N ARG A 83 4.40 21.04 -2.99
CA ARG A 83 5.50 21.91 -2.53
C ARG A 83 6.86 21.51 -3.07
N ARG A 84 7.01 20.26 -3.53
CA ARG A 84 8.28 19.74 -4.04
C ARG A 84 8.36 19.98 -5.54
N GLU A 85 9.57 20.27 -5.99
CA GLU A 85 9.84 20.44 -7.42
C GLU A 85 9.73 19.11 -8.17
N GLY A 86 9.12 19.15 -9.35
CA GLY A 86 8.94 17.99 -10.24
C GLY A 86 7.48 17.60 -10.44
N ASN A 87 7.26 16.38 -10.94
CA ASN A 87 5.92 15.87 -11.23
C ASN A 87 5.17 15.52 -9.93
N THR A 88 4.16 16.32 -9.58
CA THR A 88 3.36 16.16 -8.35
C THR A 88 2.75 14.76 -8.21
N GLY A 89 2.25 14.17 -9.30
CA GLY A 89 1.65 12.84 -9.29
C GLY A 89 2.67 11.77 -8.91
N ALA A 90 3.86 11.80 -9.54
CA ALA A 90 4.95 10.88 -9.22
C ALA A 90 5.43 11.06 -7.77
N ILE A 91 5.62 12.30 -7.33
CA ILE A 91 6.08 12.61 -5.96
C ILE A 91 5.06 12.13 -4.92
N LEU A 92 3.77 12.31 -5.17
CA LEU A 92 2.70 11.82 -4.29
C LEU A 92 2.80 10.31 -4.05
N ILE A 93 2.96 9.53 -5.13
CA ILE A 93 3.11 8.08 -5.03
C ILE A 93 4.39 7.73 -4.29
N SER A 94 5.53 8.35 -4.62
CA SER A 94 6.80 8.11 -3.93
C SER A 94 6.73 8.43 -2.42
N LEU A 95 6.00 9.48 -2.01
CA LEU A 95 5.79 9.83 -0.60
C LEU A 95 4.98 8.77 0.15
N ILE A 96 3.90 8.28 -0.47
CA ILE A 96 3.04 7.26 0.13
C ILE A 96 3.79 5.93 0.22
N GLU A 97 4.64 5.65 -0.75
CA GLU A 97 5.40 4.41 -0.84
C GLU A 97 6.55 4.34 0.19
N GLN A 98 7.12 5.47 0.60
CA GLN A 98 8.11 5.59 1.67
C GLN A 98 7.56 5.34 3.09
N ARG A 99 6.24 5.21 3.25
CA ARG A 99 5.66 4.96 4.57
C ARG A 99 6.16 3.63 5.14
N LEU A 100 6.48 3.61 6.43
CA LEU A 100 7.00 2.43 7.11
C LEU A 100 6.07 1.21 6.97
N ASP A 101 4.76 1.38 7.10
CA ASP A 101 3.82 0.26 6.88
C ASP A 101 3.86 -0.29 5.45
N ASN A 102 4.09 0.56 4.46
CA ASN A 102 4.24 0.13 3.08
C ASN A 102 5.61 -0.51 2.82
N VAL A 103 6.70 0.05 3.34
CA VAL A 103 8.05 -0.53 3.21
C VAL A 103 8.11 -1.92 3.85
N VAL A 104 7.53 -2.10 5.03
CA VAL A 104 7.42 -3.40 5.70
C VAL A 104 6.64 -4.42 4.86
N TYR A 105 5.58 -3.98 4.16
CA TYR A 105 4.87 -4.81 3.20
C TYR A 105 5.73 -5.15 1.97
N ARG A 106 6.45 -4.18 1.40
CA ARG A 106 7.33 -4.38 0.23
C ARG A 106 8.55 -5.26 0.53
N MET A 107 9.02 -5.26 1.77
CA MET A 107 10.05 -6.17 2.28
C MET A 107 9.56 -7.62 2.46
N GLY A 108 8.26 -7.88 2.32
CA GLY A 108 7.70 -9.22 2.48
C GLY A 108 7.51 -9.67 3.92
N PHE A 109 7.69 -8.79 4.91
CA PHE A 109 7.47 -9.13 6.33
C PHE A 109 5.98 -9.25 6.67
N ALA A 110 5.09 -8.89 5.74
CA ALA A 110 3.66 -8.97 5.91
C ALA A 110 2.95 -9.30 4.58
N THR A 111 1.96 -10.19 4.64
CA THR A 111 1.17 -10.61 3.45
C THR A 111 0.24 -9.52 2.90
N THR A 112 -0.12 -8.53 3.73
CA THR A 112 -0.97 -7.40 3.34
C THR A 112 -0.50 -6.13 4.02
N ARG A 113 -0.76 -4.97 3.40
CA ARG A 113 -0.50 -3.65 4.02
C ARG A 113 -1.25 -3.46 5.34
N ALA A 114 -2.44 -4.05 5.46
CA ALA A 114 -3.23 -3.98 6.69
C ALA A 114 -2.54 -4.73 7.86
N PHE A 115 -1.88 -5.85 7.57
CA PHE A 115 -1.07 -6.61 8.52
C PHE A 115 0.27 -5.91 8.79
N ALA A 116 0.95 -5.39 7.77
CA ALA A 116 2.17 -4.60 7.90
C ALA A 116 1.99 -3.41 8.86
N ARG A 117 0.86 -2.72 8.74
CA ARG A 117 0.46 -1.68 9.67
C ARG A 117 0.27 -2.20 11.09
N GLN A 118 -0.38 -3.34 11.26
CA GLN A 118 -0.63 -3.92 12.57
C GLN A 118 0.69 -4.26 13.28
N ILE A 119 1.59 -4.95 12.60
CA ILE A 119 2.89 -5.32 13.18
C ILE A 119 3.74 -4.09 13.52
N THR A 120 3.64 -3.03 12.70
CA THR A 120 4.26 -1.74 13.00
C THR A 120 3.65 -1.14 14.26
N THR A 121 2.33 -0.97 14.33
CA THR A 121 1.66 -0.36 15.51
C THR A 121 1.85 -1.13 16.81
N HIS A 122 2.06 -2.45 16.74
CA HIS A 122 2.33 -3.28 17.91
C HIS A 122 3.79 -3.22 18.36
N GLY A 123 4.66 -2.51 17.62
CA GLY A 123 6.06 -2.33 17.99
C GLY A 123 6.97 -3.51 17.64
N HIS A 124 6.59 -4.30 16.63
CA HIS A 124 7.41 -5.42 16.14
C HIS A 124 8.48 -4.98 15.14
N VAL A 125 8.48 -3.72 14.71
CA VAL A 125 9.40 -3.16 13.71
C VAL A 125 10.42 -2.27 14.39
N LEU A 126 11.69 -2.44 14.02
CA LEU A 126 12.79 -1.56 14.38
C LEU A 126 13.29 -0.85 13.12
N VAL A 127 13.60 0.44 13.24
CA VAL A 127 14.27 1.24 12.22
C VAL A 127 15.61 1.68 12.81
N ASP A 128 16.70 1.30 12.16
CA ASP A 128 18.08 1.53 12.63
C ASP A 128 18.28 1.09 14.09
N GLY A 129 17.74 -0.09 14.44
CA GLY A 129 17.80 -0.68 15.78
C GLY A 129 16.84 -0.08 16.82
N LYS A 130 16.11 0.99 16.49
CA LYS A 130 15.15 1.64 17.41
C LYS A 130 13.72 1.22 17.09
N LYS A 131 12.92 0.95 18.12
CA LYS A 131 11.49 0.64 17.95
C LYS A 131 10.77 1.85 17.35
N VAL A 132 10.08 1.63 16.23
CA VAL A 132 9.19 2.63 15.61
C VAL A 132 7.81 2.01 15.41
N ASP A 133 6.81 2.52 16.12
CA ASP A 133 5.42 2.03 16.07
C ASP A 133 4.46 2.97 15.32
N ILE A 134 5.01 3.90 14.54
CA ILE A 134 4.28 4.88 13.74
C ILE A 134 4.24 4.42 12.27
N PRO A 135 3.10 3.92 11.76
CA PRO A 135 3.00 3.44 10.38
C PRO A 135 3.28 4.50 9.31
N SER A 136 2.96 5.76 9.62
CA SER A 136 3.17 6.90 8.73
C SER A 136 4.58 7.47 8.78
N TYR A 137 5.51 6.85 9.52
CA TYR A 137 6.91 7.23 9.50
C TYR A 137 7.44 7.16 8.06
N LEU A 138 8.11 8.21 7.60
CA LEU A 138 8.71 8.25 6.26
C LEU A 138 10.12 7.71 6.34
N VAL A 139 10.32 6.55 5.72
CA VAL A 139 11.61 5.86 5.65
C VAL A 139 12.50 6.57 4.64
N LYS A 140 13.72 6.90 5.06
CA LYS A 140 14.75 7.48 4.21
C LYS A 140 15.58 6.37 3.57
N ALA A 141 16.10 6.66 2.37
CA ALA A 141 17.06 5.78 1.71
C ALA A 141 18.27 5.49 2.63
N GLY A 142 18.75 4.26 2.60
CA GLY A 142 19.81 3.73 3.44
C GLY A 142 19.39 3.21 4.82
N GLN A 143 18.15 3.48 5.27
CA GLN A 143 17.72 3.00 6.59
C GLN A 143 17.53 1.49 6.61
N LYS A 144 17.91 0.90 7.75
CA LYS A 144 17.71 -0.52 8.06
C LYS A 144 16.36 -0.71 8.74
N ILE A 145 15.54 -1.62 8.22
CA ILE A 145 14.25 -2.01 8.79
C ILE A 145 14.32 -3.49 9.14
N GLU A 146 14.04 -3.82 10.40
CA GLU A 146 14.14 -5.19 10.89
C GLU A 146 12.95 -5.55 11.78
N ILE A 147 12.61 -6.84 11.80
CA ILE A 147 11.63 -7.37 12.76
C ILE A 147 12.34 -7.66 14.06
N LYS A 148 11.75 -7.19 15.17
CA LYS A 148 12.23 -7.44 16.53
C LYS A 148 12.42 -8.93 16.76
N GLU A 149 13.52 -9.31 17.42
CA GLU A 149 13.92 -10.71 17.62
C GLU A 149 12.80 -11.63 18.11
N LYS A 150 12.06 -11.19 19.14
CA LYS A 150 10.93 -11.94 19.73
C LYS A 150 9.76 -12.18 18.77
N SER A 151 9.74 -11.52 17.63
CA SER A 151 8.65 -11.53 16.66
C SER A 151 9.04 -12.17 15.33
N LYS A 152 10.31 -12.54 15.15
CA LYS A 152 10.80 -13.25 13.96
C LYS A 152 10.19 -14.65 13.83
N SER A 153 9.96 -15.32 14.96
CA SER A 153 9.29 -16.63 15.01
C SER A 153 7.76 -16.56 14.86
N ASN A 154 7.19 -15.38 14.63
CA ASN A 154 5.74 -15.26 14.43
C ASN A 154 5.35 -16.01 13.14
N PRO A 155 4.43 -17.00 13.20
CA PRO A 155 4.04 -17.80 12.04
C PRO A 155 3.55 -16.96 10.86
N GLN A 156 2.93 -15.80 11.11
CA GLN A 156 2.43 -14.92 10.05
C GLN A 156 3.57 -14.19 9.31
N VAL A 157 4.66 -13.88 10.01
CA VAL A 157 5.85 -13.24 9.41
C VAL A 157 6.61 -14.26 8.58
N VAL A 158 6.82 -15.47 9.13
CA VAL A 158 7.46 -16.60 8.42
C VAL A 158 6.71 -16.90 7.12
N ARG A 159 5.39 -17.05 7.20
CA ARG A 159 4.53 -17.29 6.03
C ARG A 159 4.59 -16.15 5.00
N ALA A 160 4.71 -14.89 5.44
CA ALA A 160 4.84 -13.76 4.54
C ALA A 160 6.16 -13.79 3.75
N LEU A 161 7.26 -14.17 4.39
CA LEU A 161 8.56 -14.35 3.73
C LEU A 161 8.51 -15.47 2.70
N GLU A 162 7.89 -16.61 3.04
CA GLU A 162 7.70 -17.75 2.13
C GLU A 162 6.93 -17.36 0.86
N LEU A 163 5.83 -16.60 1.00
CA LEU A 163 5.03 -16.13 -0.13
C LEU A 163 5.76 -15.10 -1.00
N THR A 164 6.56 -14.24 -0.36
CA THR A 164 7.33 -13.22 -1.08
C THR A 164 8.42 -13.88 -1.93
N ASN A 165 8.97 -15.03 -1.51
CA ASN A 165 9.90 -15.80 -2.33
C ASN A 165 9.30 -16.29 -3.65
N GLN A 166 8.00 -16.55 -3.67
CA GLN A 166 7.31 -17.00 -4.88
C GLN A 166 6.93 -15.85 -5.82
N THR A 167 6.68 -14.67 -5.26
CA THR A 167 6.15 -13.51 -6.00
C THR A 167 7.24 -12.51 -6.42
N GLY A 168 8.44 -12.62 -5.86
CA GLY A 168 9.56 -11.73 -6.14
C GLY A 168 9.57 -10.50 -5.22
N MET A 169 10.77 -9.94 -5.05
CA MET A 169 10.99 -8.69 -4.34
C MET A 169 11.20 -7.57 -5.36
N VAL A 170 11.13 -6.35 -4.86
CA VAL A 170 11.22 -5.11 -5.65
C VAL A 170 12.61 -4.48 -5.48
N ASP A 171 13.15 -3.85 -6.52
CA ASP A 171 14.61 -3.57 -6.65
C ASP A 171 15.21 -2.55 -5.67
N TRP A 172 14.44 -1.54 -5.27
CA TRP A 172 14.73 -0.56 -4.21
C TRP A 172 14.76 -1.09 -2.77
N VAL A 173 14.61 -2.40 -2.56
CA VAL A 173 14.58 -3.02 -1.24
C VAL A 173 15.48 -4.24 -1.27
N ASN A 174 16.45 -4.29 -0.36
CA ASN A 174 17.33 -5.44 -0.19
C ASN A 174 16.98 -6.14 1.13
N VAL A 175 16.61 -7.42 1.10
CA VAL A 175 16.16 -8.17 2.28
C VAL A 175 17.04 -9.40 2.49
N ASP A 176 17.56 -9.52 3.71
CA ASP A 176 18.13 -10.76 4.24
C ASP A 176 17.01 -11.51 4.98
N LYS A 177 16.63 -12.65 4.39
CA LYS A 177 15.49 -13.45 4.83
C LYS A 177 15.78 -14.21 6.12
N ASP A 178 17.02 -14.67 6.30
CA ASP A 178 17.42 -15.47 7.45
C ASP A 178 17.42 -14.61 8.72
N LYS A 179 17.90 -13.36 8.59
CA LYS A 179 17.94 -12.42 9.72
C LYS A 179 16.68 -11.57 9.84
N VAL A 180 15.74 -11.67 8.89
CA VAL A 180 14.48 -10.90 8.83
C VAL A 180 14.75 -9.39 8.98
N PHE A 181 15.69 -8.90 8.19
CA PHE A 181 15.97 -7.46 8.04
C PHE A 181 16.10 -7.09 6.58
N GLY A 182 15.86 -5.81 6.29
CA GLY A 182 16.13 -5.24 4.98
C GLY A 182 16.64 -3.83 5.06
N ILE A 183 17.23 -3.37 3.96
CA ILE A 183 17.68 -2.00 3.75
C ILE A 183 16.79 -1.40 2.68
N PHE A 184 16.21 -0.25 2.98
CA PHE A 184 15.51 0.55 1.98
C PHE A 184 16.58 1.30 1.16
N THR A 185 16.97 0.77 0.00
CA THR A 185 18.19 1.20 -0.68
C THR A 185 18.04 2.59 -1.29
N ARG A 186 16.89 2.89 -1.89
CA ARG A 186 16.59 4.17 -2.53
C ARG A 186 15.09 4.44 -2.63
N ILE A 187 14.76 5.69 -2.91
CA ILE A 187 13.40 6.11 -3.30
C ILE A 187 13.13 5.57 -4.73
N PRO A 188 11.94 5.05 -5.02
CA PRO A 188 11.63 4.54 -6.37
C PRO A 188 11.53 5.67 -7.38
N SER A 189 11.79 5.33 -8.64
CA SER A 189 11.19 6.07 -9.75
C SER A 189 9.72 5.69 -9.92
N ARG A 190 8.93 6.54 -10.60
CA ARG A 190 7.53 6.24 -10.87
C ARG A 190 7.35 4.93 -11.65
N GLU A 191 8.25 4.62 -12.57
CA GLU A 191 8.17 3.48 -13.49
C GLU A 191 8.28 2.13 -12.77
N GLU A 192 9.02 2.09 -11.66
CA GLU A 192 9.16 0.89 -10.83
C GLU A 192 7.89 0.58 -10.01
N ILE A 193 6.98 1.55 -9.86
CA ILE A 193 5.76 1.43 -9.05
C ILE A 193 4.61 0.97 -9.94
N VAL A 194 4.39 -0.34 -9.98
CA VAL A 194 3.26 -0.92 -10.71
C VAL A 194 2.00 -0.87 -9.85
N ILE A 195 1.13 0.12 -10.12
CA ILE A 195 -0.18 0.29 -9.47
C ILE A 195 -1.26 0.59 -10.51
N PRO A 196 -2.52 0.12 -10.31
CA PRO A 196 -3.61 0.29 -11.28
C PRO A 196 -4.30 1.66 -11.15
N VAL A 197 -3.50 2.73 -11.20
CA VAL A 197 -3.95 4.10 -10.95
C VAL A 197 -3.37 5.06 -11.98
N GLU A 198 -4.19 6.01 -12.40
CA GLU A 198 -3.75 7.16 -13.18
C GLU A 198 -3.58 8.40 -12.28
N GLU A 199 -2.33 8.77 -11.96
CA GLU A 199 -2.07 9.85 -10.99
C GLU A 199 -2.53 11.22 -11.50
N ARG A 200 -2.53 11.42 -12.82
CA ARG A 200 -2.96 12.68 -13.44
C ARG A 200 -4.37 13.07 -13.01
N LEU A 201 -5.29 12.11 -13.00
CA LEU A 201 -6.68 12.33 -12.59
C LEU A 201 -6.81 12.73 -11.11
N ILE A 202 -5.86 12.31 -10.27
CA ILE A 202 -5.81 12.73 -8.87
C ILE A 202 -5.35 14.18 -8.75
N VAL A 203 -4.35 14.60 -9.54
CA VAL A 203 -3.89 15.99 -9.57
C VAL A 203 -4.99 16.92 -10.06
N GLU A 204 -5.70 16.54 -11.13
CA GLU A 204 -6.86 17.27 -11.64
C GLU A 204 -7.96 17.41 -10.58
N LEU A 205 -8.22 16.36 -9.79
CA LEU A 205 -9.22 16.41 -8.72
C LEU A 205 -8.92 17.48 -7.66
N TYR A 206 -7.66 17.62 -7.26
CA TYR A 206 -7.24 18.57 -6.23
C TYR A 206 -6.97 19.98 -6.77
N SER A 207 -6.97 20.14 -8.10
CA SER A 207 -6.84 21.44 -8.77
C SER A 207 -8.19 22.14 -9.00
N LYS A 208 -9.30 21.44 -8.70
CA LYS A 208 -10.66 21.99 -8.67
C LYS A 208 -10.94 22.65 -7.33
#